data_AF-A0A7J4N5V6-F1
#
_entry.id   AF-A0A7J4N5V6-F1
#
_cell.length_a   1.000
_cell.length_b   1.000
_cell.length_c   1.000
_cell.angle_alpha   90.00
_cell.angle_beta   90.00
_cell.angle_gamma   90.00
#
_symmetry.space_group_name_H-M   'P 1'
#
loop_
_entity.id
_entity.type
_entity.pdbx_description
1 polymer ?
#
loop_
_entity_poly.entity_id
_entity_poly.type
_entity_poly.pdbx_seq_one_letter_code
_entity_poly.pdbx_strand_id
1 'polypeptide(L)'
;MALRKDRQGMAVLVDALVFLVVLTILVGAIYSTSDDGPKDDRAELLRSYHSVMLSGELPGEGGSSMSTATLADYLIALSLVGTPDEEQADVVEDMVNGTIAEMEGTEGRTWLIIELGSATFQFGSMPPEEGGNVYADRRELGDGSVVSTLFLSV
;
A
#
# COMPACT_ATOMS: atom_id res chain seq x y z
N MET A 1 -5.46 33.38 -69.60
CA MET A 1 -5.84 33.79 -68.23
C MET A 1 -6.47 32.59 -67.53
N ALA A 2 -5.70 31.78 -66.79
CA ALA A 2 -6.24 30.72 -65.91
C ALA A 2 -5.13 30.14 -65.01
N LEU A 3 -4.59 30.95 -64.10
CA LEU A 3 -3.68 30.51 -63.03
C LEU A 3 -4.19 31.14 -61.73
N ARG A 4 -5.40 30.74 -61.31
CA ARG A 4 -6.05 31.33 -60.11
C ARG A 4 -7.02 30.39 -59.39
N LYS A 5 -6.97 29.07 -59.61
CA LYS A 5 -7.95 28.12 -59.05
C LYS A 5 -7.37 26.99 -58.17
N ASP A 6 -6.10 27.07 -57.74
CA ASP A 6 -5.52 26.04 -56.85
C ASP A 6 -5.10 26.53 -55.46
N ARG A 7 -5.21 27.84 -55.19
CA ARG A 7 -4.78 28.40 -53.90
C ARG A 7 -5.70 28.05 -52.74
N GLN A 8 -6.99 27.87 -53.00
CA GLN A 8 -7.97 27.51 -51.96
C GLN A 8 -7.89 26.04 -51.56
N GLY A 9 -7.71 25.11 -52.52
CA GLY A 9 -7.55 23.69 -52.21
C GLY A 9 -6.25 23.41 -51.45
N MET A 10 -5.16 24.10 -51.83
CA MET A 10 -3.87 23.99 -51.14
C MET A 10 -3.93 24.53 -49.71
N ALA A 11 -4.65 25.62 -49.46
CA ALA A 11 -4.84 26.15 -48.10
C ALA A 11 -5.59 25.17 -47.19
N VAL A 12 -6.64 24.51 -47.70
CA VAL A 12 -7.40 23.51 -46.95
C VAL A 12 -6.57 22.26 -46.65
N LEU A 13 -5.73 21.83 -47.59
CA LEU A 13 -4.83 20.69 -47.39
C LEU A 13 -3.74 20.99 -46.35
N VAL A 14 -3.18 22.20 -46.37
CA VAL A 14 -2.19 22.65 -45.38
C VAL A 14 -2.82 22.72 -44.00
N ASP A 15 -4.04 23.23 -43.88
CA ASP A 15 -4.77 23.31 -42.62
C ASP A 15 -5.08 21.91 -42.04
N ALA A 16 -5.53 20.98 -42.89
CA ALA A 16 -5.76 19.59 -42.48
C ALA A 16 -4.47 18.88 -42.03
N LEU A 17 -3.33 19.17 -42.66
CA LEU A 17 -2.04 18.61 -42.28
C LEU A 17 -1.54 19.18 -40.96
N VAL A 18 -1.69 20.49 -40.75
CA VAL A 18 -1.38 21.14 -39.46
C VAL A 18 -2.26 20.58 -38.36
N PHE A 19 -3.56 20.40 -38.61
CA PHE A 19 -4.48 19.79 -37.65
C PHE A 19 -4.07 18.36 -37.30
N LEU A 20 -3.70 17.54 -38.28
CA LEU A 20 -3.19 16.18 -38.04
C LEU A 20 -1.92 16.18 -37.19
N VAL A 21 -0.96 17.05 -37.48
CA VAL A 21 0.29 17.17 -36.70
C VAL A 21 0.00 17.60 -35.26
N VAL A 22 -0.87 18.60 -35.07
CA VAL A 22 -1.28 19.04 -33.73
C VAL A 22 -2.02 17.93 -32.99
N LEU A 23 -2.89 17.17 -33.66
CA LEU A 23 -3.58 16.03 -33.08
C LEU A 23 -2.58 14.93 -32.67
N THR A 24 -1.58 14.62 -33.50
CA THR A 24 -0.54 13.65 -33.16
C THR A 24 0.32 14.12 -31.98
N ILE A 25 0.66 15.40 -31.92
CA ILE A 25 1.36 15.98 -30.76
C ILE A 25 0.48 15.92 -29.51
N LEU A 26 -0.82 16.20 -29.64
CA LEU A 26 -1.77 16.15 -28.51
C LEU A 26 -1.95 14.71 -28.01
N VAL A 27 -2.09 13.73 -28.90
CA VAL A 27 -2.14 12.30 -28.56
C VAL A 27 -0.83 11.88 -27.92
N GLY A 28 0.32 12.29 -28.48
CA GLY A 28 1.63 12.05 -27.91
C GLY A 28 1.81 12.69 -26.54
N ALA A 29 1.29 13.90 -26.31
CA ALA A 29 1.30 14.56 -25.02
C ALA A 29 0.39 13.88 -24.01
N ILE A 30 -0.82 13.47 -24.41
CA ILE A 30 -1.74 12.68 -23.57
C ILE A 30 -1.10 11.33 -23.19
N TYR A 31 -0.45 10.65 -24.14
CA TYR A 31 0.28 9.41 -23.87
C TYR A 31 1.55 9.63 -23.05
N SER A 32 2.25 10.75 -23.25
CA SER A 32 3.47 11.11 -22.52
C SER A 32 3.19 11.59 -21.09
N THR A 33 1.98 12.09 -20.80
CA THR A 33 1.57 12.43 -19.43
C THR A 33 1.02 11.23 -18.65
N SER A 34 0.85 10.08 -19.31
CA SER A 34 0.57 8.81 -18.65
C SER A 34 1.86 8.07 -18.32
N ASP A 35 2.86 8.81 -17.80
CA ASP A 35 4.01 8.25 -17.09
C ASP A 35 3.66 8.07 -15.59
N ASP A 36 2.46 7.57 -15.32
CA ASP A 36 2.30 6.66 -14.21
C ASP A 36 2.81 5.33 -14.77
N GLY A 37 4.12 5.05 -14.55
CA GLY A 37 4.62 3.67 -14.57
C GLY A 37 3.70 2.77 -13.74
N PRO A 38 3.79 1.43 -13.83
CA PRO A 38 2.90 0.54 -13.07
C PRO A 38 2.80 1.09 -11.65
N LYS A 39 1.63 1.65 -11.29
CA LYS A 39 1.39 2.09 -9.92
C LYS A 39 1.75 0.88 -9.11
N ASP A 40 2.73 1.02 -8.24
CA ASP A 40 3.38 -0.11 -7.61
C ASP A 40 2.32 -0.87 -6.82
N ASP A 41 1.70 -1.89 -7.46
CA ASP A 41 0.55 -2.63 -6.94
C ASP A 41 0.90 -3.21 -5.57
N ARG A 42 2.20 -3.40 -5.31
CA ARG A 42 2.80 -3.78 -4.03
C ARG A 42 2.42 -2.84 -2.89
N ALA A 43 2.36 -1.52 -3.11
CA ALA A 43 1.97 -0.57 -2.07
C ALA A 43 0.48 -0.66 -1.73
N GLU A 44 -0.38 -0.89 -2.73
CA GLU A 44 -1.82 -1.10 -2.51
C GLU A 44 -2.08 -2.47 -1.86
N LEU A 45 -1.36 -3.49 -2.28
CA LEU A 45 -1.40 -4.83 -1.69
C LEU A 45 -0.95 -4.80 -0.24
N LEU A 46 0.20 -4.17 0.06
CA LEU A 46 0.72 -4.01 1.42
C LEU A 46 -0.30 -3.31 2.32
N ARG A 47 -0.96 -2.26 1.82
CA ARG A 47 -2.07 -1.59 2.53
C ARG A 47 -3.25 -2.51 2.79
N SER A 48 -3.63 -3.35 1.83
CA SER A 48 -4.73 -4.30 1.98
C SER A 48 -4.41 -5.31 3.09
N TYR A 49 -3.26 -5.98 3.02
CA TYR A 49 -2.82 -6.94 4.03
C TYR A 49 -2.68 -6.32 5.42
N HIS A 50 -2.07 -5.14 5.52
CA HIS A 50 -1.96 -4.42 6.79
C HIS A 50 -3.33 -4.05 7.37
N SER A 51 -4.31 -3.72 6.52
CA SER A 51 -5.68 -3.46 6.97
C SER A 51 -6.38 -4.70 7.49
N VAL A 52 -6.25 -5.82 6.77
CA VAL A 52 -6.82 -7.12 7.16
C VAL A 52 -6.28 -7.54 8.51
N MET A 53 -4.95 -7.49 8.67
CA MET A 53 -4.24 -7.83 9.91
C MET A 53 -4.77 -7.04 11.11
N LEU A 54 -4.86 -5.71 10.99
CA LEU A 54 -5.34 -4.84 12.07
C LEU A 54 -6.83 -5.02 12.39
N SER A 55 -7.63 -5.41 11.39
CA SER A 55 -9.07 -5.70 11.56
C SER A 55 -9.36 -7.12 12.04
N GLY A 56 -8.33 -7.97 12.17
CA GLY A 56 -8.49 -9.35 12.62
C GLY A 56 -9.13 -9.44 14.01
N GLU A 57 -10.07 -10.36 14.17
CA GLU A 57 -10.79 -10.56 15.43
C GLU A 57 -9.92 -11.35 16.43
N LEU A 58 -9.89 -10.91 17.68
CA LEU A 58 -9.22 -11.63 18.76
C LEU A 58 -9.83 -13.04 18.95
N PRO A 59 -9.02 -14.08 19.23
CA PRO A 59 -9.52 -15.40 19.55
C PRO A 59 -10.36 -15.35 20.83
N GLY A 60 -11.66 -15.57 20.71
CA GLY A 60 -12.59 -15.49 21.83
C GLY A 60 -12.62 -16.78 22.67
N GLU A 61 -12.34 -16.68 23.97
CA GLU A 61 -12.71 -17.71 24.95
C GLU A 61 -14.21 -17.65 25.24
N GLY A 62 -15.02 -18.25 24.35
CA GLY A 62 -16.40 -18.62 24.66
C GLY A 62 -17.48 -17.61 24.27
N GLY A 63 -18.21 -17.93 23.19
CA GLY A 63 -19.68 -17.90 23.11
C GLY A 63 -20.46 -16.60 23.33
N SER A 64 -19.83 -15.46 23.60
CA SER A 64 -20.53 -14.18 23.80
C SER A 64 -20.52 -13.35 22.51
N SER A 65 -21.67 -13.29 21.85
CA SER A 65 -21.92 -12.66 20.55
C SER A 65 -21.83 -11.12 20.54
N MET A 66 -21.20 -10.46 21.52
CA MET A 66 -21.38 -9.02 21.75
C MET A 66 -20.14 -8.16 21.97
N SER A 67 -18.91 -8.66 21.76
CA SER A 67 -17.73 -7.78 21.67
C SER A 67 -16.63 -8.45 20.85
N THR A 68 -16.72 -8.37 19.52
CA THR A 68 -15.57 -8.67 18.65
C THR A 68 -14.59 -7.52 18.76
N ALA A 69 -13.53 -7.71 19.54
CA ALA A 69 -12.43 -6.75 19.62
C ALA A 69 -11.42 -7.06 18.51
N THR A 70 -11.00 -6.03 17.79
CA THR A 70 -9.99 -6.17 16.73
C THR A 70 -8.58 -6.13 17.30
N LEU A 71 -7.58 -6.58 16.52
CA LEU A 71 -6.17 -6.39 16.88
C LEU A 71 -5.85 -4.91 17.10
N ALA A 72 -6.39 -4.00 16.29
CA ALA A 72 -6.21 -2.57 16.49
C ALA A 72 -6.74 -2.10 17.85
N ASP A 73 -7.95 -2.54 18.25
CA ASP A 73 -8.52 -2.20 19.55
C ASP A 73 -7.69 -2.76 20.70
N TYR A 74 -7.18 -3.99 20.53
CA TYR A 74 -6.32 -4.65 21.50
C TYR A 74 -4.99 -3.91 21.71
N LEU A 75 -4.31 -3.55 20.63
CA LEU A 75 -3.05 -2.80 20.68
C LEU A 75 -3.23 -1.43 21.35
N ILE A 76 -4.34 -0.74 21.07
CA ILE A 76 -4.69 0.52 21.75
C ILE A 76 -4.93 0.27 23.24
N ALA A 77 -5.63 -0.81 23.62
CA ALA A 77 -5.84 -1.14 25.02
C ALA A 77 -4.52 -1.45 25.74
N LEU A 78 -3.60 -2.18 25.09
CA LEU A 78 -2.28 -2.48 25.63
C LEU A 78 -1.45 -1.21 25.86
N SER A 79 -1.50 -0.23 24.95
CA SER A 79 -0.74 1.02 25.08
C SER A 79 -1.16 1.84 26.31
N LEU A 80 -2.39 1.69 26.78
CA LEU A 80 -2.91 2.35 27.99
C LEU A 80 -2.46 1.68 29.29
N VAL A 81 -2.18 0.37 29.26
CA VAL A 81 -1.80 -0.42 30.44
C VAL A 81 -0.29 -0.39 30.67
N GLY A 82 0.51 -0.27 29.60
CA GLY A 82 1.96 -0.08 29.67
C GLY A 82 2.73 -1.06 28.78
N THR A 83 3.86 -1.57 29.26
CA THR A 83 4.66 -2.57 28.54
C THR A 83 3.93 -3.91 28.54
N PRO A 84 3.63 -4.50 27.36
CA PRO A 84 2.99 -5.80 27.29
C PRO A 84 3.84 -6.90 27.92
N ASP A 85 3.19 -7.88 28.53
CA ASP A 85 3.85 -9.12 28.97
C ASP A 85 4.03 -10.11 27.80
N GLU A 86 4.72 -11.22 28.07
CA GLU A 86 5.05 -12.24 27.07
C GLU A 86 3.78 -12.90 26.51
N GLU A 87 2.77 -13.15 27.35
CA GLU A 87 1.49 -13.73 26.94
C GLU A 87 0.71 -12.80 26.00
N GLN A 88 0.73 -11.49 26.27
CA GLN A 88 0.13 -10.49 25.39
C GLN A 88 0.87 -10.37 24.06
N ALA A 89 2.20 -10.51 24.07
CA ALA A 89 2.99 -10.52 22.85
C ALA A 89 2.71 -11.77 21.99
N ASP A 90 2.57 -12.94 22.61
CA ASP A 90 2.23 -14.20 21.94
C ASP A 90 0.85 -14.11 21.25
N VAL A 91 -0.14 -13.49 21.90
CA VAL A 91 -1.45 -13.25 21.29
C VAL A 91 -1.33 -12.37 20.04
N VAL A 92 -0.52 -11.30 20.09
CA VAL A 92 -0.27 -10.47 18.90
C VAL A 92 0.42 -11.28 17.80
N GLU A 93 1.42 -12.09 18.16
CA GLU A 93 2.13 -12.95 17.20
C GLU A 93 1.16 -13.90 16.49
N ASP A 94 0.33 -14.62 17.23
CA ASP A 94 -0.64 -15.57 16.67
C ASP A 94 -1.61 -14.89 15.69
N MET A 95 -2.00 -13.65 15.96
CA MET A 95 -2.91 -12.88 15.09
C MET A 95 -2.24 -12.40 13.80
N VAL A 96 -0.98 -11.98 13.85
CA VAL A 96 -0.29 -11.40 12.68
C VAL A 96 0.41 -12.46 11.84
N ASN A 97 0.82 -13.58 12.42
CA ASN A 97 1.64 -14.59 11.77
C ASN A 97 0.94 -15.22 10.56
N GLY A 98 -0.37 -15.47 10.65
CA GLY A 98 -1.14 -16.00 9.52
C GLY A 98 -1.09 -15.10 8.28
N THR A 99 -1.26 -13.80 8.47
CA THR A 99 -1.22 -12.81 7.38
C THR A 99 0.20 -12.59 6.85
N ILE A 100 1.21 -12.57 7.73
CA ILE A 100 2.62 -12.48 7.34
C ILE A 100 3.01 -13.70 6.50
N ALA A 101 2.69 -14.91 6.95
CA ALA A 101 3.01 -16.15 6.24
C ALA A 101 2.35 -16.20 4.85
N GLU A 102 1.12 -15.69 4.73
CA GLU A 102 0.44 -15.57 3.44
C GLU A 102 1.21 -14.65 2.48
N MET A 103 1.61 -13.46 2.94
CA MET A 103 2.40 -12.51 2.16
C MET A 103 3.78 -13.05 1.80
N GLU A 104 4.44 -13.76 2.71
CA GLU A 104 5.74 -14.39 2.44
C GLU A 104 5.66 -15.47 1.36
N GLY A 105 4.54 -16.18 1.29
CA GLY A 105 4.30 -17.19 0.27
C GLY A 105 4.06 -16.63 -1.13
N THR A 106 3.58 -15.39 -1.24
CA THR A 106 3.13 -14.80 -2.52
C THR A 106 4.00 -13.66 -3.00
N GLU A 107 4.44 -12.78 -2.11
CA GLU A 107 4.97 -11.47 -2.47
C GLU A 107 6.47 -11.31 -2.23
N GLY A 108 6.99 -11.82 -1.10
CA GLY A 108 8.39 -11.64 -0.70
C GLY A 108 8.58 -11.58 0.81
N ARG A 109 9.79 -11.25 1.27
CA ARG A 109 10.10 -11.20 2.72
C ARG A 109 9.27 -10.10 3.39
N THR A 110 8.53 -10.47 4.43
CA THR A 110 7.59 -9.57 5.10
C THR A 110 7.89 -9.54 6.58
N TRP A 111 7.87 -8.34 7.17
CA TRP A 111 8.02 -8.17 8.61
C TRP A 111 7.18 -7.02 9.12
N LEU A 112 6.72 -7.14 10.36
CA LEU A 112 5.89 -6.16 11.03
C LEU A 112 6.66 -5.60 12.21
N ILE A 113 6.65 -4.26 12.36
CA ILE A 113 7.14 -3.58 13.54
C ILE A 113 5.97 -2.88 14.22
N ILE A 114 5.76 -3.16 15.51
CA ILE A 114 4.76 -2.48 16.34
C ILE A 114 5.47 -1.74 17.46
N GLU A 115 5.30 -0.42 17.49
CA GLU A 115 5.78 0.45 18.55
C GLU A 115 4.62 0.74 19.52
N LEU A 116 4.77 0.32 20.79
CA LEU A 116 3.81 0.52 21.89
C LEU A 116 4.50 1.32 22.99
N GLY A 117 4.36 2.65 22.96
CA GLY A 117 5.05 3.54 23.90
C GLY A 117 6.58 3.41 23.81
N SER A 118 7.21 2.77 24.80
CA SER A 118 8.65 2.50 24.82
C SER A 118 9.05 1.10 24.37
N ALA A 119 8.09 0.23 24.05
CA ALA A 119 8.33 -1.13 23.60
C ALA A 119 8.24 -1.21 22.07
N THR A 120 9.09 -2.04 21.47
CA THR A 120 9.08 -2.32 20.03
C THR A 120 9.07 -3.82 19.83
N PHE A 121 8.05 -4.30 19.12
CA PHE A 121 7.89 -5.71 18.76
C PHE A 121 8.15 -5.87 17.27
N GLN A 122 8.84 -6.95 16.91
CA GLN A 122 9.08 -7.32 15.52
C GLN A 122 8.54 -8.74 15.30
N PHE A 123 7.73 -8.89 14.26
CA PHE A 123 7.16 -10.18 13.84
C PHE A 123 7.51 -10.47 12.38
N GLY A 124 7.56 -11.75 12.02
CA GLY A 124 7.87 -12.20 10.66
C GLY A 124 9.36 -12.34 10.38
N SER A 125 9.74 -12.21 9.11
CA SER A 125 11.12 -12.35 8.66
C SER A 125 12.06 -11.30 9.26
N MET A 126 13.36 -11.62 9.30
CA MET A 126 14.38 -10.62 9.58
C MET A 126 14.52 -9.65 8.38
N PRO A 127 14.70 -8.34 8.63
CA PRO A 127 15.00 -7.37 7.59
C PRO A 127 16.20 -7.84 6.75
N PRO A 128 16.17 -7.66 5.42
CA PRO A 128 17.26 -8.08 4.56
C PRO A 128 18.55 -7.31 4.90
N GLU A 129 19.67 -8.04 4.98
CA GLU A 129 20.99 -7.46 5.27
C GLU A 129 21.60 -6.73 4.06
N GLU A 130 21.17 -7.09 2.84
CA GLU A 130 21.62 -6.50 1.59
C GLU A 130 20.44 -5.91 0.80
N GLY A 131 20.74 -4.90 -0.03
CA GLY A 131 19.75 -4.03 -0.67
C GLY A 131 18.71 -4.75 -1.53
N GLY A 132 17.54 -4.10 -1.64
CA GLY A 132 16.38 -4.50 -2.40
C GLY A 132 15.32 -3.40 -2.35
N ASN A 133 14.21 -3.57 -3.08
CA ASN A 133 13.10 -2.63 -2.98
C ASN A 133 12.30 -2.97 -1.72
N VAL A 134 12.30 -2.05 -0.75
CA VAL A 134 11.53 -2.19 0.48
C VAL A 134 10.33 -1.25 0.43
N TYR A 135 9.16 -1.83 0.57
CA TYR A 135 7.87 -1.16 0.68
C TYR A 135 7.46 -1.14 2.15
N ALA A 136 6.85 -0.04 2.59
CA ALA A 136 6.36 0.09 3.96
C ALA A 136 4.98 0.75 3.98
N ASP A 137 4.08 0.20 4.80
CA ASP A 137 2.80 0.82 5.16
C ASP A 137 2.81 1.09 6.66
N ARG A 138 2.83 2.37 7.03
CA ARG A 138 2.82 2.85 8.42
C ARG A 138 1.42 3.29 8.80
N ARG A 139 0.93 2.84 9.96
CA ARG A 139 -0.36 3.19 10.52
C ARG A 139 -0.22 3.58 11.97
N GLU A 140 -0.83 4.71 12.31
CA GLU A 140 -0.93 5.20 13.67
C GLU A 140 -2.33 4.84 14.18
N LEU A 141 -2.41 4.22 15.35
CA LEU A 141 -3.66 3.79 15.97
C LEU A 141 -3.93 4.59 17.25
N GLY A 142 -5.22 4.74 17.59
CA GLY A 142 -5.65 5.53 18.73
C GLY A 142 -5.29 7.01 18.58
N ASP A 143 -4.57 7.54 19.56
CA ASP A 143 -4.04 8.91 19.62
C ASP A 143 -2.57 9.02 19.15
N GLY A 144 -2.05 7.99 18.47
CA GLY A 144 -0.65 7.88 18.07
C GLY A 144 0.22 7.17 19.13
N SER A 145 -0.40 6.63 20.18
CA SER A 145 0.29 5.77 21.17
C SER A 145 0.77 4.43 20.62
N VAL A 146 0.22 4.02 19.46
CA VAL A 146 0.60 2.80 18.75
C VAL A 146 0.97 3.14 17.32
N VAL A 147 2.14 2.66 16.89
CA VAL A 147 2.56 2.72 15.49
C VAL A 147 2.78 1.30 14.99
N SER A 148 2.01 0.89 14.00
CA SER A 148 2.19 -0.37 13.28
C SER A 148 2.79 -0.08 11.92
N THR A 149 3.92 -0.69 11.60
CA THR A 149 4.58 -0.55 10.29
C THR A 149 4.82 -1.93 9.69
N LEU A 150 4.12 -2.23 8.61
CA LEU A 150 4.31 -3.47 7.85
C LEU A 150 5.28 -3.20 6.69
N PHE A 151 6.25 -4.08 6.52
CA PHE A 151 7.28 -3.98 5.50
C PHE A 151 7.24 -5.18 4.57
N LEU A 152 7.54 -4.95 3.31
CA LEU A 152 7.68 -5.97 2.27
C LEU A 152 8.96 -5.70 1.48
N SER A 153 9.82 -6.72 1.34
CA SER A 153 11.00 -6.69 0.49
C SER A 153 10.87 -7.72 -0.63
N VAL A 154 11.17 -7.28 -1.85
CA VAL A 154 11.12 -8.09 -3.08
C VAL A 154 12.51 -8.20 -3.70
#